data_AF-A0A7J4JUP5-F1
#
_entry.id   AF-A0A7J4JUP5-F1
#
_cell.length_a   1.000
_cell.length_b   1.000
_cell.length_c   1.000
_cell.angle_alpha   90.00
_cell.angle_beta   90.00
_cell.angle_gamma   90.00
#
_symmetry.space_group_name_H-M   'P 1'
#
loop_
_entity.id
_entity.type
_entity.pdbx_description
1 polymer ?
#
loop_
_entity_poly.entity_id
_entity_poly.type
_entity_poly.pdbx_seq_one_letter_code
_entity_poly.pdbx_strand_id
1 'polypeptide(L)' 'MKKINEILEEPNHYEPLSNKMSGVRRAHLDPFVLTFSVDENRRVVRFLDFDHHDKIYKN' A
#
# COMPACT_ATOMS: atom_id res chain seq x y z
N MET A 1 -13.41 -1.96 -5.02
CA MET A 1 -13.15 -0.74 -5.81
C MET A 1 -12.95 0.52 -4.98
N LYS A 2 -13.76 0.81 -3.95
CA LYS A 2 -13.67 2.07 -3.17
C LYS A 2 -12.26 2.42 -2.64
N LYS A 3 -11.52 1.42 -2.15
CA LYS A 3 -10.18 1.63 -1.58
C LYS A 3 -9.11 2.04 -2.61
N ILE A 4 -9.20 1.54 -3.84
CA ILE A 4 -8.27 1.92 -4.91
C ILE A 4 -8.49 3.40 -5.25
N ASN A 5 -9.74 3.85 -5.35
CA ASN A 5 -10.03 5.26 -5.60
C ASN A 5 -9.54 6.16 -4.45
N GLU A 6 -9.75 5.75 -3.20
CA GLU A 6 -9.22 6.46 -2.01
C GLU A 6 -7.69 6.59 -2.08
N ILE A 7 -6.98 5.53 -2.49
CA ILE A 7 -5.52 5.55 -2.70
C ILE A 7 -5.14 6.48 -3.86
N LEU A 8 -5.91 6.53 -4.93
CA LEU A 8 -5.61 7.40 -6.08
C LEU A 8 -5.88 8.88 -5.76
N GLU A 9 -6.88 9.17 -4.93
CA GLU A 9 -7.23 10.52 -4.49
C GLU A 9 -6.21 11.08 -3.49
N GLU A 10 -5.83 10.28 -2.49
CA GLU A 10 -4.91 10.72 -1.42
C GLU A 10 -3.89 9.62 -1.04
N PRO A 11 -2.95 9.26 -1.94
CA PRO A 11 -2.02 8.17 -1.67
C PRO A 11 -1.06 8.49 -0.53
N ASN A 12 -0.79 9.77 -0.25
CA ASN A 12 0.16 10.22 0.75
C ASN A 12 -0.36 10.13 2.20
N HIS A 13 -1.66 9.90 2.38
CA HIS A 13 -2.29 9.69 3.69
C HIS A 13 -1.97 8.32 4.31
N TYR A 14 -1.54 7.35 3.48
CA TYR A 14 -1.29 5.98 3.92
C TYR A 14 0.07 5.80 4.59
N GLU A 15 0.13 4.88 5.56
CA GLU A 15 1.30 4.64 6.40
C GLU A 15 2.51 4.23 5.55
N PRO A 16 3.64 4.97 5.62
CA PRO A 16 4.86 4.59 4.93
C PRO A 16 5.53 3.41 5.66
N LEU A 17 6.03 2.46 4.89
CA LEU A 17 6.89 1.39 5.40
C LEU A 17 8.32 1.92 5.59
N SER A 18 8.99 1.45 6.64
CA SER A 18 10.32 1.91 7.03
C SER A 18 11.46 1.05 6.45
N ASN A 19 12.70 1.49 6.67
CA ASN A 19 13.93 0.76 6.36
C ASN A 19 14.10 0.45 4.85
N LYS A 20 14.30 -0.83 4.50
CA LYS A 20 14.55 -1.30 3.12
C LYS A 20 13.36 -1.07 2.18
N MET A 21 12.18 -0.74 2.72
CA MET A 21 10.95 -0.47 1.95
C MET A 21 10.58 1.02 1.94
N SER A 22 11.54 1.91 2.19
CA SER A 22 11.33 3.36 2.09
C SER A 22 10.73 3.74 0.73
N GLY A 23 9.61 4.47 0.74
CA GLY A 23 8.86 4.84 -0.48
C GLY A 23 7.71 3.90 -0.82
N VAL A 24 7.53 2.82 -0.06
CA VAL A 24 6.32 1.98 -0.09
C VAL A 24 5.36 2.43 1.01
N ARG A 25 4.08 2.43 0.70
CA ARG A 25 2.96 2.73 1.60
C ARG A 25 2.05 1.51 1.73
N ARG A 26 1.33 1.44 2.85
CA ARG A 26 0.47 0.32 3.20
C ARG A 26 -0.96 0.78 3.47
N ALA A 27 -1.92 0.09 2.84
CA ALA A 27 -3.34 0.19 3.14
C ALA A 27 -3.82 -1.11 3.77
N HIS A 28 -4.47 -1.01 4.93
CA HIS A 28 -5.16 -2.12 5.56
C HIS A 28 -6.58 -2.26 4.99
N LEU A 29 -6.91 -3.47 4.56
CA LEU A 29 -8.23 -3.90 4.09
C LEU A 29 -8.58 -5.20 4.81
N ASP A 30 -8.69 -5.16 6.15
CA ASP A 30 -8.84 -6.35 6.98
C ASP A 30 -9.77 -7.40 6.35
N PRO A 31 -9.29 -8.63 6.10
CA PRO A 31 -8.03 -9.23 6.56
C PRO A 31 -6.85 -9.13 5.57
N PHE A 32 -6.88 -8.24 4.59
CA PHE A 32 -5.84 -8.09 3.57
C PHE A 32 -4.97 -6.83 3.75
N VAL A 33 -3.75 -6.91 3.26
CA VAL A 33 -2.82 -5.78 3.13
C VAL A 33 -2.63 -5.48 1.66
N LEU A 34 -2.72 -4.20 1.30
CA LEU A 34 -2.26 -3.70 0.01
C LEU A 34 -1.04 -2.80 0.20
N THR A 35 0.06 -3.13 -0.47
CA THR A 35 1.24 -2.25 -0.53
C THR A 35 1.35 -1.59 -1.89
N PHE A 36 1.78 -0.33 -1.91
CA PHE A 36 1.91 0.44 -3.13
C PHE A 36 3.01 1.50 -3.01
N SER A 37 3.53 1.96 -4.13
CA SER A 37 4.46 3.11 -4.18
C SER A 37 3.88 4.25 -5.01
N VAL A 38 4.33 5.47 -4.71
CA VAL A 38 3.90 6.70 -5.37
C VAL A 38 5.10 7.30 -6.08
N ASP A 39 4.96 7.50 -7.39
CA ASP A 39 5.91 8.23 -8.22
C ASP A 39 5.32 9.61 -8.49
N GLU A 40 5.65 10.58 -7.63
CA GLU A 40 5.09 11.93 -7.69
C GLU A 40 5.49 12.65 -8.98
N ASN A 41 6.70 12.39 -9.50
CA ASN A 41 7.19 12.98 -10.75
C ASN A 41 6.34 12.54 -11.95
N ARG A 42 5.94 11.27 -11.98
CA ARG A 42 5.11 10.71 -13.07
C ARG A 42 3.62 10.73 -12.74
N ARG A 43 3.25 11.10 -11.52
CA ARG A 43 1.88 11.00 -10.97
C ARG A 43 1.29 9.60 -11.13
N VAL A 44 2.11 8.57 -10.85
CA VAL A 44 1.72 7.16 -10.97
C VAL A 44 1.70 6.51 -9.60
N VAL A 45 0.62 5.79 -9.30
CA VAL A 45 0.56 4.84 -8.17
C VAL A 45 0.81 3.43 -8.70
N ARG A 46 1.76 2.71 -8.09
CA ARG A 46 2.07 1.32 -8.43
C ARG A 46 1.66 0.41 -7.28
N PHE A 47 0.70 -0.48 -7.51
CA PHE A 47 0.34 -1.53 -6.56
C PHE A 47 1.39 -2.64 -6.63
N LEU A 48 1.98 -2.98 -5.49
CA LEU A 48 3.12 -3.89 -5.40
C LEU A 48 2.69 -5.30 -4.98
N ASP A 49 1.90 -5.39 -3.91
CA ASP A 49 1.46 -6.67 -3.36
C ASP A 49 0.10 -6.57 -2.66
N PHE A 50 -0.67 -7.65 -2.70
CA PHE A 50 -1.98 -7.80 -2.06
C PHE A 50 -2.14 -9.21 -1.49
N ASP A 51 -2.05 -9.35 -0.16
CA ASP A 51 -2.16 -10.65 0.49
C ASP A 51 -2.86 -10.58 1.85
N HIS A 52 -3.27 -11.75 2.36
CA HIS A 52 -3.98 -11.93 3.62
C HIS A 52 -3.03 -11.84 4.82
N HIS A 53 -3.40 -11.09 5.85
CA HIS A 53 -2.64 -10.90 7.09
C HIS A 53 -2.16 -12.22 7.72
N ASP A 54 -2.99 -13.26 7.72
CA ASP A 54 -2.62 -14.57 8.28
C ASP A 54 -1.39 -15.23 7.63
N LYS A 55 -1.06 -14.91 6.38
CA LYS A 55 0.14 -15.48 5.74
C LYS A 55 1.43 -14.79 6.19
N ILE A 56 1.33 -13.57 6.71
CA ILE A 56 2.48 -12.80 7.21
C ILE A 56 2.82 -13.19 8.66
N TYR A 57 1.85 -13.67 9.44
CA TYR A 57 2.02 -14.02 10.86
C TYR A 57 2.08 -15.53 11.16
N LYS A 58 1.96 -16.41 10.15
CA LYS A 58 2.20 -17.85 10.34
C LYS A 58 3.69 -18.16 10.26
N ASN A 59 4.39 -17.94 11.37
CA ASN A 59 5.57 -18.70 11.76
C ASN A 59 5.18 -19.72 12.83
#